data_AF-A0A9W8ZKP4-F1
#
_entry.id   AF-A0A9W8ZKP4-F1
#
_cell.length_a   1.000
_cell.length_b   1.000
_cell.length_c   1.000
_cell.angle_alpha   90.00
_cell.angle_beta   90.00
_cell.angle_gamma   90.00
#
_symmetry.space_group_name_H-M   'P 1'
#
loop_
_entity.id
_entity.type
_entity.pdbx_description
1 polymer ?
#
loop_
_entity_poly.entity_id
_entity_poly.type
_entity_poly.pdbx_seq_one_letter_code
_entity_poly.pdbx_strand_id
1 'polypeptide(L)'
;MISMHLAKLSTAQDAFPDEQSFQWKHETNNFTFVIDSYQQGGSTLQLLKVVQGTQVREQIDLEHLINDAQDLTQTMQRRGIEMKADQLPISAIIRCPLLAVRWQLPNQKVRGPNFLRAQLTTDADPSTSNPLQVK
;
A
#
# COMPACT_ATOMS: atom_id res chain seq x y z
N MET A 1 1.52 13.97 9.20
CA MET A 1 0.46 13.36 8.38
C MET A 1 0.60 13.80 6.93
N ILE A 2 0.58 12.87 5.98
CA ILE A 2 0.57 13.12 4.53
C ILE A 2 -0.73 12.55 3.97
N SER A 3 -1.43 13.28 3.11
CA SER A 3 -2.64 12.79 2.46
C SER A 3 -2.72 13.17 0.99
N MET A 4 -3.34 12.33 0.18
CA MET A 4 -3.48 12.51 -1.27
C MET A 4 -4.74 11.82 -1.79
N HIS A 5 -5.42 12.46 -2.75
CA HIS A 5 -6.59 11.88 -3.38
C HIS A 5 -6.20 10.77 -4.36
N LEU A 6 -7.01 9.71 -4.39
CA LEU A 6 -6.82 8.58 -5.29
C LEU A 6 -7.80 8.65 -6.46
N ALA A 7 -7.27 8.53 -7.67
CA ALA A 7 -8.06 8.28 -8.87
C ALA A 7 -8.66 6.86 -8.86
N LYS A 8 -7.90 5.90 -8.31
CA LYS A 8 -8.30 4.49 -8.25
C LYS A 8 -7.67 3.79 -7.05
N LEU A 9 -8.46 2.99 -6.37
CA LEU A 9 -8.02 2.00 -5.40
C LEU A 9 -8.20 0.61 -6.02
N SER A 10 -7.19 -0.25 -5.92
CA SER A 10 -7.32 -1.66 -6.24
C SER A 10 -6.81 -2.50 -5.09
N THR A 11 -7.55 -3.54 -4.72
CA THR A 11 -7.16 -4.46 -3.67
C THR A 11 -7.25 -5.90 -4.15
N ALA A 12 -6.39 -6.76 -3.63
CA ALA A 12 -6.48 -8.20 -3.81
C ALA A 12 -6.10 -8.87 -2.47
N GLN A 13 -6.86 -9.88 -2.08
CA GLN A 13 -6.63 -10.66 -0.86
C GLN A 13 -6.32 -12.10 -1.23
N ASP A 14 -5.58 -12.78 -0.37
CA ASP A 14 -5.48 -14.24 -0.35
C ASP A 14 -5.06 -14.90 -1.67
N ALA A 15 -4.23 -14.23 -2.48
CA ALA A 15 -3.68 -14.85 -3.68
C ALA A 15 -2.77 -16.01 -3.27
N PHE A 16 -3.16 -17.23 -3.64
CA PHE A 16 -2.39 -18.40 -3.27
C PHE A 16 -1.04 -18.40 -4.01
N PRO A 17 0.04 -18.96 -3.43
CA PRO A 17 1.35 -19.02 -4.07
C PRO A 17 1.33 -19.65 -5.48
N ASP A 18 0.35 -20.53 -5.73
CA ASP A 18 0.18 -21.26 -6.99
C ASP A 18 -0.79 -20.57 -7.97
N GLU A 19 -1.45 -19.48 -7.56
CA GLU A 19 -2.37 -18.74 -8.43
C GLU A 19 -1.60 -17.76 -9.33
N GLN A 20 -1.72 -17.96 -10.65
CA GLN A 20 -1.13 -17.07 -11.66
C GLN A 20 -1.96 -15.79 -11.89
N SER A 21 -3.17 -15.71 -11.32
CA SER A 21 -4.08 -14.58 -11.52
C SER A 21 -4.64 -14.08 -10.19
N PHE A 22 -4.52 -12.78 -9.96
CA PHE A 22 -5.10 -12.11 -8.80
C PHE A 22 -6.53 -11.64 -9.12
N GLN A 23 -7.47 -11.93 -8.23
CA GLN A 23 -8.81 -11.35 -8.30
C GLN A 23 -8.79 -9.93 -7.72
N TRP A 24 -8.55 -8.95 -8.59
CA TRP A 24 -8.50 -7.54 -8.19
C TRP A 24 -9.91 -6.97 -8.04
N LYS A 25 -10.18 -6.41 -6.87
CA LYS A 25 -11.30 -5.48 -6.67
C LYS A 25 -10.84 -4.08 -7.04
N HIS A 26 -11.60 -3.39 -7.88
CA HIS A 26 -11.30 -2.02 -8.31
C HIS A 26 -12.40 -1.08 -7.84
N GLU A 27 -12.02 -0.03 -7.14
CA GLU A 27 -12.93 1.02 -6.69
C GLU A 27 -12.41 2.38 -7.18
N THR A 28 -13.34 3.20 -7.64
CA THR A 28 -13.10 4.59 -8.03
C THR A 28 -14.06 5.46 -7.21
N ASN A 29 -13.69 6.72 -6.99
CA ASN A 29 -14.45 7.76 -6.26
C ASN A 29 -14.09 7.98 -4.78
N ASN A 30 -13.72 9.23 -4.49
CA ASN A 30 -13.62 9.85 -3.16
C ASN A 30 -12.74 9.12 -2.13
N PHE A 31 -11.71 8.42 -2.61
CA PHE A 31 -10.70 7.83 -1.74
C PHE A 31 -9.58 8.83 -1.45
N THR A 32 -9.15 8.87 -0.20
CA THR A 32 -7.97 9.60 0.24
C THR A 32 -7.01 8.61 0.87
N PHE A 33 -5.81 8.55 0.33
CA PHE A 33 -4.70 7.84 0.93
C PHE A 33 -4.07 8.73 1.99
N VAL A 34 -3.82 8.18 3.18
CA VAL A 34 -3.28 8.90 4.31
C VAL A 34 -2.15 8.08 4.93
N ILE A 35 -0.97 8.69 5.08
CA ILE A 35 0.08 8.22 5.98
C ILE A 35 0.03 9.09 7.22
N ASP A 36 -0.24 8.47 8.35
CA ASP A 36 -0.39 9.13 9.64
C ASP A 36 0.53 8.50 10.68
N SER A 37 0.65 9.15 11.83
CA SER A 37 1.45 8.68 12.95
C SER A 37 0.57 8.53 14.18
N TYR A 38 0.78 7.48 14.96
CA TYR A 38 0.13 7.27 16.25
C TYR A 38 1.16 6.96 17.33
N GLN A 39 0.76 7.14 18.60
CA GLN A 39 1.62 6.84 19.75
C GLN A 39 1.23 5.49 20.34
N GLN A 40 2.20 4.61 20.56
CA GLN A 40 2.01 3.36 21.29
C GLN A 40 3.24 3.10 22.15
N GLY A 41 3.06 2.98 23.47
CA GLY A 41 4.15 2.67 24.39
C GLY A 41 5.29 3.69 24.43
N GLY A 42 5.03 4.97 24.08
CA GLY A 42 6.05 6.03 24.01
C GLY A 42 6.80 6.12 22.67
N SER A 43 6.49 5.22 21.73
CA SER A 43 7.02 5.25 20.36
C SER A 43 6.01 5.87 19.39
N THR A 44 6.52 6.64 18.43
CA THR A 44 5.74 7.15 17.30
C THR A 44 5.78 6.13 16.18
N LEU A 45 4.63 5.54 15.85
CA LEU A 45 4.49 4.51 14.82
C LEU A 45 3.72 5.05 13.62
N GLN A 46 4.10 4.63 12.42
CA GLN A 46 3.44 5.01 11.17
C GLN A 46 2.34 4.03 10.77
N LEU A 47 1.26 4.60 10.25
CA LEU A 47 0.12 3.86 9.74
C LEU A 47 -0.25 4.37 8.35
N LEU A 48 -0.75 3.46 7.51
CA LEU A 48 -1.36 3.79 6.22
C LEU A 48 -2.85 3.52 6.31
N LYS A 49 -3.65 4.50 5.90
CA LYS A 49 -5.09 4.39 5.76
C LYS A 49 -5.52 4.72 4.35
N VAL A 50 -6.57 4.06 3.89
CA VAL A 50 -7.39 4.55 2.79
C VAL A 50 -8.76 4.89 3.34
N VAL A 51 -9.17 6.15 3.17
CA VAL A 51 -10.40 6.70 3.71
C VAL A 51 -11.35 7.03 2.57
N GLN A 52 -12.63 6.74 2.73
CA GLN A 52 -13.70 7.15 1.82
C GLN A 52 -14.78 7.88 2.62
N GLY A 53 -14.88 9.21 2.41
CA GLY A 53 -15.73 10.05 3.25
C GLY A 53 -15.28 9.99 4.71
N THR A 54 -16.12 9.43 5.59
CA THR A 54 -15.83 9.26 7.03
C THR A 54 -15.41 7.83 7.40
N GLN A 55 -15.31 6.92 6.44
CA GLN A 55 -15.02 5.50 6.68
C GLN A 55 -13.56 5.17 6.35
N VAL A 56 -12.88 4.48 7.27
CA VAL A 56 -11.59 3.84 7.00
C VAL A 56 -11.87 2.52 6.28
N ARG A 57 -11.38 2.41 5.05
CA ARG A 57 -11.61 1.27 4.15
C ARG A 57 -10.48 0.26 4.22
N GLU A 58 -9.25 0.74 4.32
CA GLU A 58 -8.06 -0.07 4.52
C GLU A 58 -7.21 0.58 5.61
N GLN A 59 -6.59 -0.23 6.47
CA GLN A 59 -5.63 0.20 7.48
C GLN A 59 -4.48 -0.79 7.55
N ILE A 60 -3.26 -0.29 7.38
CA ILE A 60 -2.02 -1.08 7.41
C ILE A 60 -1.12 -0.45 8.47
N ASP A 61 -0.70 -1.27 9.43
CA ASP A 61 0.33 -0.90 10.40
C ASP A 61 1.70 -1.01 9.73
N LEU A 62 2.11 0.08 9.07
CA LEU A 62 3.32 0.11 8.27
C LEU A 62 4.56 -0.11 9.12
N GLU A 63 4.62 0.56 10.29
CA GLU A 63 5.80 0.51 11.15
C GLU A 63 6.05 -0.90 11.66
N HIS A 64 5.00 -1.59 12.11
CA HIS A 64 5.13 -2.97 12.57
C HIS A 64 5.65 -3.88 11.45
N LEU A 65 5.07 -3.78 10.25
CA LEU A 65 5.50 -4.59 9.10
C LEU A 65 6.92 -4.27 8.62
N ILE A 66 7.34 -3.00 8.70
CA ILE A 66 8.71 -2.58 8.38
C ILE A 66 9.69 -3.18 9.38
N ASN A 67 9.38 -3.12 10.68
CA ASN A 67 10.22 -3.67 11.73
C ASN A 67 10.36 -5.20 11.59
N ASP A 68 9.25 -5.91 11.35
CA ASP A 68 9.26 -7.35 11.09
C ASP A 68 10.14 -7.71 9.87
N ALA A 69 10.05 -6.91 8.80
CA ALA A 69 10.89 -7.10 7.61
C ALA A 69 12.38 -6.88 7.91
N GLN A 70 12.72 -5.86 8.71
CA GLN A 70 14.10 -5.57 9.11
C GLN A 70 14.68 -6.69 9.97
N ASP A 71 13.94 -7.16 10.97
CA ASP A 71 14.37 -8.26 11.85
C ASP A 71 14.59 -9.56 11.08
N LEU A 72 13.68 -9.87 10.16
CA LEU A 72 13.81 -11.04 9.28
C LEU A 72 15.04 -10.91 8.37
N THR A 73 15.23 -9.75 7.75
CA THR A 73 16.37 -9.49 6.86
C THR A 73 17.69 -9.63 7.62
N GLN A 74 17.80 -9.02 8.80
CA GLN A 74 18.99 -9.13 9.64
C GLN A 74 19.27 -10.58 10.05
N THR A 75 18.23 -11.33 10.42
CA THR A 75 18.35 -12.74 10.81
C THR A 75 18.86 -13.61 9.66
N MET A 76 18.35 -13.39 8.44
CA MET A 76 18.78 -14.14 7.25
C MET A 76 20.19 -13.75 6.80
N GLN A 77 20.53 -12.45 6.85
CA GLN A 77 21.89 -11.97 6.57
C GLN A 77 22.93 -12.58 7.51
N ARG A 78 22.63 -12.71 8.81
CA ARG A 78 23.51 -13.39 9.78
C ARG A 78 23.72 -14.87 9.45
N ARG A 79 22.82 -15.48 8.68
CA ARG A 79 22.93 -16.86 8.18
C ARG A 79 23.57 -16.94 6.78
N GLY A 80 24.02 -15.81 6.22
CA GLY A 80 24.59 -15.74 4.87
C GLY A 80 23.57 -15.88 3.75
N ILE A 81 22.27 -15.67 4.05
CA ILE A 81 21.18 -15.79 3.08
C ILE A 81 20.76 -14.39 2.63
N GLU A 82 20.85 -14.13 1.33
CA GLU A 82 20.30 -12.94 0.71
C GLU A 82 18.80 -13.15 0.41
N MET A 83 17.97 -12.24 0.90
CA MET A 83 16.53 -12.30 0.68
C MET A 83 16.11 -11.55 -0.58
N LYS A 84 15.17 -12.13 -1.32
CA LYS A 84 14.48 -11.45 -2.42
C LYS A 84 13.26 -10.67 -1.90
N ALA A 85 12.85 -9.65 -2.65
CA ALA A 85 11.73 -8.78 -2.25
C ALA A 85 10.40 -9.53 -2.10
N ASP A 86 10.18 -10.60 -2.88
CA ASP A 86 9.01 -11.46 -2.81
C ASP A 86 8.98 -12.34 -1.54
N GLN A 87 10.09 -12.44 -0.81
CA GLN A 87 10.19 -13.18 0.46
C GLN A 87 9.98 -12.28 1.70
N LEU A 88 9.89 -10.96 1.52
CA LEU A 88 9.69 -10.01 2.62
C LEU A 88 8.21 -9.91 3.04
N PRO A 89 7.92 -9.72 4.34
CA PRO A 89 6.55 -9.62 4.84
C PRO A 89 5.83 -8.35 4.34
N ILE A 90 6.58 -7.33 3.92
CA ILE A 90 6.07 -6.14 3.22
C ILE A 90 7.00 -5.74 2.08
N SER A 91 6.42 -5.25 0.99
CA SER A 91 7.16 -4.64 -0.11
C SER A 91 6.29 -3.59 -0.79
N ALA A 92 6.92 -2.60 -1.43
CA ALA A 92 6.20 -1.59 -2.18
C ALA A 92 6.88 -1.31 -3.52
N ILE A 93 6.07 -0.98 -4.52
CA ILE A 93 6.51 -0.52 -5.84
C ILE A 93 5.95 0.87 -6.07
N ILE A 94 6.82 1.81 -6.41
CA ILE A 94 6.46 3.20 -6.69
C ILE A 94 6.75 3.48 -8.17
N ARG A 95 5.72 3.90 -8.90
CA ARG A 95 5.81 4.37 -10.28
C ARG A 95 4.84 5.51 -10.47
N CYS A 96 5.27 6.76 -10.28
CA CYS A 96 4.38 7.92 -10.30
C CYS A 96 3.40 7.91 -11.50
N PRO A 97 2.07 8.08 -11.29
CA PRO A 97 1.39 8.35 -10.01
C PRO A 97 0.87 7.09 -9.28
N LEU A 98 1.49 5.93 -9.45
CA LEU A 98 1.10 4.65 -8.86
C LEU A 98 1.96 4.29 -7.65
N LEU A 99 1.28 3.85 -6.58
CA LEU A 99 1.87 3.18 -5.43
C LEU A 99 1.20 1.81 -5.29
N ALA A 100 1.99 0.74 -5.21
CA ALA A 100 1.50 -0.58 -4.87
C ALA A 100 2.21 -1.08 -3.61
N VAL A 101 1.46 -1.61 -2.65
CA VAL A 101 1.95 -2.19 -1.40
C VAL A 101 1.46 -3.63 -1.33
N ARG A 102 2.37 -4.55 -1.02
CA ARG A 102 2.09 -5.95 -0.72
C ARG A 102 2.49 -6.22 0.72
N TRP A 103 1.63 -6.87 1.50
CA TRP A 103 1.98 -7.30 2.86
C TRP A 103 1.34 -8.64 3.25
N GLN A 104 1.90 -9.28 4.27
CA GLN A 104 1.39 -10.51 4.89
C GLN A 104 1.02 -10.24 6.34
N LEU A 105 -0.15 -10.72 6.80
CA LEU A 105 -0.57 -10.56 8.19
C LEU A 105 0.02 -11.67 9.07
N PRO A 106 0.59 -11.38 10.26
CA PRO A 106 1.34 -12.36 11.04
C PRO A 106 0.51 -13.54 11.62
N ASN A 107 -0.82 -13.46 11.64
CA ASN A 107 -1.63 -14.19 12.62
C ASN A 107 -2.75 -15.09 12.10
N GLN A 108 -2.76 -15.51 10.83
CA GLN A 108 -3.80 -16.44 10.35
C GLN A 108 -3.24 -17.66 9.63
N LYS A 109 -3.69 -18.83 10.09
CA LYS A 109 -3.20 -20.19 9.78
C LYS A 109 -3.21 -20.58 8.29
N VAL A 110 -3.80 -19.78 7.42
CA VAL A 110 -3.76 -19.92 5.95
C VAL A 110 -4.09 -18.54 5.37
N ARG A 111 -3.13 -17.69 4.94
CA ARG A 111 -3.43 -16.52 4.09
C ARG A 111 -2.26 -16.11 3.20
N GLY A 112 -2.56 -15.93 1.92
CA GLY A 112 -1.65 -15.39 0.92
C GLY A 112 -1.40 -13.88 1.12
N PRO A 113 -0.50 -13.28 0.31
CA PRO A 113 -0.24 -11.84 0.36
C PRO A 113 -1.50 -10.99 0.10
N ASN A 114 -1.61 -9.89 0.84
CA ASN A 114 -2.56 -8.80 0.59
C ASN A 114 -1.90 -7.75 -0.30
N PHE A 115 -2.69 -7.17 -1.20
CA PHE A 115 -2.21 -6.13 -2.12
C PHE A 115 -3.13 -4.92 -2.09
N LEU A 116 -2.52 -3.75 -2.11
CA LEU A 116 -3.17 -2.46 -2.28
C LEU A 116 -2.44 -1.72 -3.38
N ARG A 117 -3.17 -1.25 -4.38
CA ARG A 117 -2.66 -0.38 -5.44
C ARG A 117 -3.46 0.91 -5.43
N ALA A 118 -2.77 1.99 -5.15
CA ALA A 118 -3.27 3.35 -5.16
C ALA A 118 -2.76 4.05 -6.43
N GLN A 119 -3.68 4.58 -7.23
CA GLN A 119 -3.36 5.54 -8.28
C GLN A 119 -3.67 6.93 -7.76
N LEU A 120 -2.64 7.74 -7.58
CA LEU A 120 -2.76 9.10 -7.11
C LEU A 120 -3.36 9.98 -8.21
N THR A 121 -4.20 10.92 -7.81
CA THR A 121 -4.55 12.04 -8.67
C THR A 121 -3.31 12.89 -8.88
N THR A 122 -3.03 13.21 -10.14
CA THR A 122 -2.08 14.28 -10.45
C THR A 122 -2.95 15.53 -10.52
N ASP A 123 -2.82 16.42 -9.56
CA ASP A 123 -3.38 17.76 -9.69
C ASP A 123 -2.57 18.48 -10.78
N ALA A 124 -2.90 18.21 -12.04
CA ALA A 124 -2.72 19.19 -13.08
C ALA A 124 -3.87 20.19 -12.89
N ASP A 125 -3.51 21.37 -12.41
CA ASP A 125 -4.38 22.53 -12.24
C ASP A 125 -5.42 22.64 -13.39
N PRO A 126 -6.73 22.52 -13.11
CA PRO A 126 -7.78 22.58 -14.13
C PRO A 126 -7.86 23.94 -14.85
N SER A 127 -7.07 24.94 -14.45
CA SER A 127 -6.98 26.23 -15.13
C SER A 127 -6.14 26.23 -16.42
N THR A 128 -5.46 25.13 -16.78
CA THR A 128 -4.62 25.07 -18.01
C THR A 128 -5.19 24.25 -19.17
N SER A 129 -6.40 23.70 -19.06
CA SER A 129 -7.08 23.11 -20.22
C SER A 129 -7.73 24.21 -21.08
N ASN A 130 -6.92 24.86 -21.90
CA ASN A 130 -7.42 25.69 -22.99
C ASN A 130 -8.11 24.76 -24.00
N PRO A 131 -9.44 24.87 -24.27
CA PRO A 131 -10.06 24.06 -25.29
C PRO A 131 -9.55 24.58 -26.64
N LEU A 132 -8.74 23.77 -27.33
CA LEU A 132 -8.47 23.96 -28.74
C LEU A 132 -9.80 23.86 -29.49
N GLN A 133 -10.40 25.02 -29.74
CA GLN A 133 -11.40 25.21 -30.78
C GLN A 133 -10.72 24.94 -32.12
N VAL A 134 -11.04 23.81 -32.74
CA VAL A 134 -10.75 23.58 -34.14
C VAL A 134 -11.91 24.17 -34.94
N LYS A 135 -11.59 25.20 -35.72
CA LYS A 135 -12.40 25.75 -36.81
C LYS A 135 -12.51 24.75 -37.96
#